data_AF-A0A209AD44-F1
#
_entry.id   AF-A0A209AD44-F1
#
_cell.length_a   1.000
_cell.length_b   1.000
_cell.length_c   1.000
_cell.angle_alpha   90.00
_cell.angle_beta   90.00
_cell.angle_gamma   90.00
#
_symmetry.space_group_name_H-M   'P 1'
#
loop_
_entity.id
_entity.type
_entity.pdbx_description
1 polymer ?
#
loop_
_entity_poly.entity_id
_entity_poly.type
_entity_poly.pdbx_seq_one_letter_code
_entity_poly.pdbx_strand_id
1 'polypeptide(L)'
;MAVEGQLGLSQHRGQGLPSLLTSLDNKNIVNFKIQTGFAFLEATSEGVVFFENKKSFLQGTKISFIVKFTEPKYTSKSTTISVINTIGKYPFGRKKHDGNASGEEFRDDYLIPALNNYDIVNIELDGVMGYASSFLEEVFGGLLRKGFNNNELLARLNLISEKKFIIAQIQKYIKGS
;
A
#
# COMPACT_ATOMS: atom_id res chain seq x y z
N MET A 1 16.27 -13.28 -3.54
CA MET A 1 16.44 -12.09 -4.40
C MET A 1 16.00 -12.48 -5.79
N ALA A 2 14.97 -11.86 -6.32
CA ALA A 2 14.53 -11.99 -7.71
C ALA A 2 14.42 -10.56 -8.26
N VAL A 3 15.07 -10.32 -9.39
CA VAL A 3 15.11 -9.04 -10.09
C VAL A 3 14.33 -9.19 -11.40
N GLU A 4 13.43 -8.23 -11.60
CA GLU A 4 12.85 -7.65 -12.83
C GLU A 4 12.07 -8.45 -13.90
N GLY A 5 11.10 -7.70 -14.45
CA GLY A 5 10.64 -7.75 -15.83
C GLY A 5 9.54 -6.71 -16.04
N GLN A 6 9.87 -5.48 -16.46
CA GLN A 6 8.86 -4.53 -16.95
C GLN A 6 8.21 -5.08 -18.22
N LEU A 7 6.89 -5.09 -18.27
CA LEU A 7 6.12 -5.35 -19.48
C LEU A 7 6.11 -4.09 -20.36
N GLY A 8 7.14 -3.98 -21.19
CA GLY A 8 7.19 -2.99 -22.27
C GLY A 8 8.44 -3.16 -23.11
N LEU A 9 8.28 -3.14 -24.44
CA LEU A 9 9.23 -2.76 -25.51
C LEU A 9 8.77 -3.45 -26.82
N SER A 10 8.54 -2.83 -27.97
CA SER A 10 8.37 -1.44 -28.43
C SER A 10 7.70 -1.52 -29.84
N GLN A 11 6.97 -0.48 -30.27
CA GLN A 11 6.63 -0.11 -31.67
C GLN A 11 5.30 -0.53 -32.37
N HIS A 12 4.42 -1.42 -31.90
CA HIS A 12 3.17 -1.73 -32.66
C HIS A 12 1.88 -1.92 -31.82
N ARG A 13 0.71 -1.58 -32.38
CA ARG A 13 -0.63 -1.87 -31.81
C ARG A 13 -0.87 -3.39 -31.71
N GLY A 14 -1.61 -3.86 -30.70
CA GLY A 14 -2.04 -5.27 -30.59
C GLY A 14 -1.21 -6.18 -29.66
N GLN A 15 -0.60 -5.65 -28.59
CA GLN A 15 0.39 -6.38 -27.76
C GLN A 15 -0.14 -6.96 -26.44
N GLY A 16 -1.42 -6.75 -26.12
CA GLY A 16 -2.00 -7.24 -24.86
C GLY A 16 -2.00 -8.77 -24.76
N LEU A 17 -2.31 -9.47 -25.86
CA LEU A 17 -2.38 -10.93 -25.87
C LEU A 17 -0.99 -11.61 -25.75
N PRO A 18 0.04 -11.23 -26.52
CA PRO A 18 1.39 -11.76 -26.33
C PRO A 18 1.90 -11.64 -24.90
N SER A 19 1.65 -10.49 -24.25
CA SER A 19 2.04 -10.22 -22.86
C SER A 19 1.40 -11.18 -21.85
N LEU A 20 0.12 -11.53 -22.07
CA LEU A 20 -0.60 -12.50 -21.24
C LEU A 20 -0.08 -13.92 -21.44
N LEU A 21 0.30 -14.29 -22.67
CA LEU A 21 0.90 -15.59 -22.95
C LEU A 21 2.27 -15.75 -22.29
N THR A 22 3.13 -14.72 -22.30
CA THR A 22 4.42 -14.74 -21.57
C THR A 22 4.23 -14.92 -20.06
N SER A 23 3.08 -14.52 -19.51
CA SER A 23 2.78 -14.68 -18.08
C SER A 23 2.42 -16.13 -17.69
N LEU A 24 2.23 -17.04 -18.66
CA LEU A 24 2.08 -18.48 -18.44
C LEU A 24 3.40 -19.13 -18.02
N ASP A 25 4.53 -18.69 -18.60
CA ASP A 25 5.87 -19.24 -18.33
C ASP A 25 6.27 -19.06 -16.86
N ASN A 26 5.91 -17.91 -16.29
CA ASN A 26 6.15 -17.57 -14.89
C ASN A 26 5.11 -18.17 -13.93
N LYS A 27 4.16 -18.98 -14.42
CA LYS A 27 3.07 -19.62 -13.66
C LYS A 27 2.17 -18.66 -12.86
N ASN A 28 2.20 -17.37 -13.20
CA ASN A 28 1.31 -16.36 -12.62
C ASN A 28 -0.11 -16.48 -13.21
N ILE A 29 -0.20 -16.83 -14.49
CA ILE A 29 -1.41 -17.31 -15.14
C ILE A 29 -1.30 -18.84 -15.24
N VAL A 30 -2.31 -19.53 -14.72
CA VAL A 30 -2.39 -21.00 -14.68
C VAL A 30 -3.04 -21.53 -15.96
N ASN A 31 -4.05 -20.82 -16.46
CA ASN A 31 -4.76 -21.16 -17.68
C ASN A 31 -5.20 -19.89 -18.38
N PHE A 32 -5.13 -19.87 -19.70
CA PHE A 32 -5.59 -18.79 -20.55
C PHE A 32 -6.42 -19.35 -21.71
N LYS A 33 -7.67 -18.89 -21.84
CA LYS A 33 -8.65 -19.33 -22.85
C LYS A 33 -9.14 -18.18 -23.68
N ILE A 34 -9.13 -18.32 -25.00
CA ILE A 34 -9.85 -17.47 -25.95
C ILE A 34 -10.91 -18.34 -26.63
N GLN A 35 -12.16 -17.90 -26.63
CA GLN A 35 -13.25 -18.60 -27.28
C GLN A 35 -14.02 -17.64 -28.20
N THR A 36 -14.20 -18.04 -29.44
CA THR A 36 -15.00 -17.33 -30.44
C THR A 36 -16.23 -18.16 -30.85
N GLY A 37 -17.04 -17.62 -31.77
CA GLY A 37 -18.15 -18.34 -32.40
C GLY A 37 -17.74 -19.57 -33.22
N PHE A 38 -16.45 -19.75 -33.52
CA PHE A 38 -15.99 -20.79 -34.45
C PHE A 38 -14.68 -21.48 -34.03
N ALA A 39 -13.99 -21.01 -33.00
CA ALA A 39 -12.73 -21.60 -32.53
C ALA A 39 -12.50 -21.33 -31.04
N PHE A 40 -11.64 -22.13 -30.43
CA PHE A 40 -11.06 -21.79 -29.15
C PHE A 40 -9.56 -22.10 -29.09
N LEU A 41 -8.85 -21.30 -28.28
CA LEU A 41 -7.46 -21.47 -27.90
C LEU A 41 -7.41 -21.64 -26.39
N GLU A 42 -6.72 -22.67 -25.92
CA GLU A 42 -6.39 -22.89 -24.51
C GLU A 42 -4.87 -22.98 -24.38
N ALA A 43 -4.29 -22.18 -23.49
CA ALA A 43 -2.87 -22.12 -23.26
C ALA A 43 -2.57 -22.29 -21.76
N THR A 44 -1.60 -23.14 -21.46
CA THR A 44 -1.09 -23.41 -20.11
C THR A 44 0.44 -23.39 -20.15
N SER A 45 1.10 -23.52 -19.01
CA SER A 45 2.57 -23.68 -18.96
C SER A 45 3.07 -24.98 -19.60
N GLU A 46 2.18 -25.93 -19.89
CA GLU A 46 2.52 -27.24 -20.48
C GLU A 46 2.37 -27.27 -22.01
N GLY A 47 1.72 -26.24 -22.57
CA GLY A 47 1.52 -26.14 -24.01
C GLY A 47 0.27 -25.37 -24.40
N VAL A 48 0.09 -25.22 -25.71
CA VAL A 48 -1.04 -24.53 -26.35
C VAL A 48 -1.85 -25.53 -27.15
N VAL A 49 -3.16 -25.49 -26.96
CA VAL A 49 -4.13 -26.32 -27.67
C VAL A 49 -5.09 -25.42 -28.44
N PHE A 50 -5.29 -25.70 -29.71
CA PHE A 50 -6.21 -24.97 -30.59
C PHE A 50 -7.21 -25.94 -31.21
N PHE A 51 -8.49 -25.57 -31.19
CA PHE A 51 -9.55 -26.35 -31.82
C PHE A 51 -10.53 -25.45 -32.57
N GLU A 52 -10.87 -25.86 -33.79
CA GLU A 52 -11.96 -25.28 -34.56
C GLU A 52 -13.29 -25.90 -34.12
N ASN A 53 -14.25 -25.07 -33.72
CA ASN A 53 -15.59 -25.51 -33.37
C ASN A 53 -16.57 -25.03 -34.45
N LYS A 54 -17.09 -25.94 -35.27
CA LYS A 54 -17.99 -25.59 -36.38
C LYS A 54 -19.40 -25.14 -35.95
N LYS A 55 -19.74 -25.11 -34.64
CA LYS A 55 -21.01 -24.57 -34.12
C LYS A 55 -20.84 -23.93 -32.74
N SER A 56 -20.78 -22.61 -32.68
CA SER A 56 -20.95 -21.86 -31.42
C SER A 56 -21.86 -20.65 -31.65
N PHE A 57 -22.79 -20.43 -30.70
CA PHE A 57 -23.73 -19.29 -30.70
C PHE A 57 -23.11 -18.02 -30.09
N LEU A 58 -21.80 -18.02 -29.81
CA LEU A 58 -21.11 -16.86 -29.25
C LEU A 58 -20.95 -15.78 -30.32
N GLN A 59 -21.61 -14.65 -30.11
CA GLN A 59 -21.34 -13.42 -30.84
C GLN A 59 -20.16 -12.70 -30.16
N GLY A 60 -19.03 -12.59 -30.86
CA GLY A 60 -17.81 -11.94 -30.36
C GLY A 60 -16.75 -12.91 -29.83
N THR A 61 -15.83 -12.39 -29.00
CA THR A 61 -14.70 -13.14 -28.43
C THR A 61 -14.76 -13.07 -26.91
N LYS A 62 -14.73 -14.22 -26.25
CA LYS A 62 -14.60 -14.33 -24.80
C LYS A 62 -13.17 -14.71 -24.45
N ILE A 63 -12.56 -13.99 -23.53
CA ILE A 63 -11.25 -14.31 -22.96
C ILE A 63 -11.45 -14.62 -21.48
N SER A 64 -10.92 -15.75 -21.01
CA SER A 64 -10.95 -16.13 -19.59
C SER A 64 -9.63 -16.72 -19.16
N PHE A 65 -9.19 -16.42 -17.94
CA PHE A 65 -7.94 -16.94 -17.41
C PHE A 65 -8.03 -17.19 -15.91
N ILE A 66 -7.17 -18.07 -15.41
CA ILE A 66 -7.02 -18.37 -13.99
C ILE A 66 -5.65 -17.85 -13.56
N VAL A 67 -5.61 -17.05 -12.49
CA VAL A 67 -4.36 -16.57 -11.90
C VAL A 67 -4.02 -17.34 -10.64
N LYS A 68 -2.72 -17.54 -10.40
CA LYS A 68 -2.25 -18.09 -9.13
C LYS A 68 -2.21 -16.97 -8.10
N PHE A 69 -3.25 -16.86 -7.28
CA PHE A 69 -3.20 -16.00 -6.11
C PHE A 69 -2.34 -16.66 -5.03
N THR A 70 -1.28 -15.98 -4.60
CA THR A 70 -0.52 -16.37 -3.42
C THR A 70 -0.85 -15.34 -2.35
N GLU A 71 -1.47 -15.77 -1.25
CA GLU A 71 -1.63 -14.95 -0.04
C GLU A 71 -0.26 -14.32 0.30
N PRO A 72 -0.13 -12.98 0.38
CA PRO A 72 1.13 -12.37 0.75
C PRO A 72 1.52 -12.86 2.16
N LYS A 73 2.68 -13.53 2.29
CA LYS A 73 3.21 -14.03 3.56
C LYS A 73 3.79 -12.92 4.43
N TYR A 74 3.00 -11.91 4.76
CA TYR A 74 3.36 -10.89 5.75
C TYR A 74 2.27 -10.83 6.81
N THR A 75 2.46 -11.57 7.90
CA THR A 75 1.84 -11.22 9.19
C THR A 75 2.60 -10.02 9.74
N SER A 76 2.38 -8.85 9.15
CA SER A 76 2.98 -7.60 9.60
C SER A 76 2.54 -7.34 11.03
N LYS A 77 3.49 -7.24 11.96
CA LYS A 77 3.20 -6.95 13.36
C LYS A 77 2.71 -5.51 13.43
N SER A 78 1.49 -5.28 13.91
CA SER A 78 0.90 -3.94 13.97
C SER A 78 0.54 -3.53 15.41
N THR A 79 0.48 -2.23 15.64
CA THR A 79 0.01 -1.63 16.89
C THR A 79 -0.84 -0.41 16.62
N THR A 80 -1.60 0.03 17.63
CA THR A 80 -2.43 1.23 17.57
C THR A 80 -2.11 2.14 18.74
N ILE A 81 -1.86 3.41 18.45
CA ILE A 81 -1.65 4.47 19.43
C ILE A 81 -2.79 5.47 19.30
N SER A 82 -3.53 5.67 20.39
CA SER A 82 -4.56 6.70 20.48
C SER A 82 -4.00 7.92 21.20
N VAL A 83 -4.01 9.09 20.54
CA VAL A 83 -3.39 10.30 21.10
C VAL A 83 -4.08 10.71 22.40
N ILE A 84 -5.41 10.68 22.44
CA ILE A 84 -6.16 11.03 23.65
C ILE A 84 -5.83 10.11 24.84
N ASN A 85 -5.60 8.82 24.59
CA ASN A 85 -5.31 7.85 25.65
C ASN A 85 -3.84 7.87 26.10
N THR A 86 -2.95 8.53 25.36
CA THR A 86 -1.53 8.64 25.71
C THR A 86 -1.21 9.95 26.39
N ILE A 87 -1.54 11.06 25.76
CA ILE A 87 -1.20 12.42 26.23
C ILE A 87 -2.41 13.26 26.62
N GLY A 88 -3.62 12.67 26.59
CA GLY A 88 -4.84 13.34 27.03
C GLY A 88 -5.51 14.22 25.98
N LYS A 89 -6.55 14.93 26.42
CA LYS A 89 -7.49 15.68 25.57
C LYS A 89 -6.91 16.97 24.97
N TYR A 90 -5.81 17.46 25.51
CA TYR A 90 -5.22 18.77 25.18
C TYR A 90 -3.73 18.64 24.82
N PRO A 91 -3.40 18.12 23.62
CA PRO A 91 -2.03 18.10 23.13
C PRO A 91 -1.49 19.53 23.04
N PHE A 92 -0.36 19.82 23.68
CA PHE A 92 0.16 21.18 23.77
C PHE A 92 1.68 21.22 23.90
N GLY A 93 2.29 22.26 23.33
CA GLY A 93 3.73 22.48 23.44
C GLY A 93 4.53 21.62 22.46
N ARG A 94 5.79 22.02 22.27
CA ARG A 94 6.73 21.27 21.42
C ARG A 94 7.58 20.38 22.31
N LYS A 95 8.12 20.93 23.38
CA LYS A 95 9.13 20.30 24.22
C LYS A 95 8.55 19.83 25.54
N LYS A 96 9.16 18.80 26.13
CA LYS A 96 8.74 18.28 27.45
C LYS A 96 8.80 19.34 28.57
N HIS A 97 9.64 20.36 28.42
CA HIS A 97 9.74 21.46 29.38
C HIS A 97 8.61 22.50 29.25
N ASP A 98 7.85 22.49 28.14
CA ASP A 98 6.70 23.39 27.95
C ASP A 98 5.49 22.94 28.79
N GLY A 99 5.52 21.70 29.28
CA GLY A 99 4.44 21.06 30.03
C GLY A 99 4.20 19.62 29.57
N ASN A 100 3.26 18.97 30.25
CA ASN A 100 2.80 17.63 29.87
C ASN A 100 2.05 17.68 28.54
N ALA A 101 1.99 16.54 27.84
CA ALA A 101 1.30 16.36 26.56
C ALA A 101 1.98 17.05 25.36
N SER A 102 3.31 17.17 25.42
CA SER A 102 4.11 17.79 24.36
C SER A 102 4.29 16.90 23.13
N GLY A 103 4.56 17.52 21.98
CA GLY A 103 4.87 16.78 20.76
C GLY A 103 6.11 15.91 20.90
N GLU A 104 7.12 16.39 21.64
CA GLU A 104 8.33 15.62 21.96
C GLU A 104 8.04 14.41 22.86
N GLU A 105 7.16 14.55 23.85
CA GLU A 105 6.71 13.45 24.69
C GLU A 105 6.01 12.37 23.86
N PHE A 106 5.00 12.74 23.08
CA PHE A 106 4.30 11.78 22.22
C PHE A 106 5.24 11.07 21.24
N ARG A 107 6.16 11.82 20.63
CA ARG A 107 7.11 11.30 19.65
C ARG A 107 8.12 10.35 20.29
N ASP A 108 8.83 10.80 21.32
CA ASP A 108 9.98 10.07 21.87
C ASP A 108 9.55 8.91 22.77
N ASP A 109 8.42 9.04 23.49
CA ASP A 109 8.03 8.06 24.51
C ASP A 109 7.02 7.01 24.00
N TYR A 110 6.29 7.31 22.92
CA TYR A 110 5.25 6.41 22.40
C TYR A 110 5.47 6.05 20.92
N LEU A 111 5.61 7.05 20.05
CA LEU A 111 5.63 6.82 18.60
C LEU A 111 6.92 6.15 18.12
N ILE A 112 8.09 6.63 18.55
CA ILE A 112 9.39 6.03 18.20
C ILE A 112 9.49 4.59 18.70
N PRO A 113 9.18 4.27 19.98
CA PRO A 113 9.15 2.88 20.44
C PRO A 113 8.22 1.97 19.62
N ALA A 114 7.06 2.46 19.19
CA ALA A 114 6.17 1.69 18.32
C ALA A 114 6.78 1.45 16.94
N LEU A 115 7.35 2.48 16.32
CA LEU A 115 8.06 2.39 15.03
C LEU A 115 9.31 1.49 15.10
N ASN A 116 9.89 1.25 16.27
CA ASN A 116 11.01 0.32 16.39
C ASN A 116 10.57 -1.14 16.55
N ASN A 117 9.33 -1.39 16.99
CA ASN A 117 8.88 -2.72 17.42
C ASN A 117 7.78 -3.36 16.55
N TYR A 118 7.21 -2.60 15.61
CA TYR A 118 6.06 -2.99 14.80
C TYR A 118 6.23 -2.53 13.37
N ASP A 119 5.82 -3.33 12.39
CA ASP A 119 5.91 -3.00 10.97
C ASP A 119 4.95 -1.85 10.60
N ILE A 120 3.72 -1.89 11.14
CA ILE A 120 2.67 -0.90 10.92
C ILE A 120 2.26 -0.26 12.24
N VAL A 121 2.16 1.07 12.26
CA VAL A 121 1.68 1.84 13.41
C VAL A 121 0.45 2.62 13.01
N ASN A 122 -0.69 2.28 13.61
CA ASN A 122 -1.93 3.03 13.47
C ASN A 122 -1.95 4.17 14.50
N ILE A 123 -2.23 5.38 14.07
CA ILE A 123 -2.34 6.56 14.95
C ILE A 123 -3.76 7.09 14.86
N GLU A 124 -4.50 6.95 15.97
CA GLU A 124 -5.83 7.50 16.13
C GLU A 124 -5.73 8.93 16.67
N LEU A 125 -6.15 9.88 15.84
CA LEU A 125 -5.98 11.31 16.08
C LEU A 125 -7.25 11.98 16.64
N ASP A 126 -8.36 11.25 16.73
CA ASP A 126 -9.64 11.81 17.20
C ASP A 126 -9.74 11.83 18.73
N GLY A 127 -10.79 12.48 19.25
CA GLY A 127 -11.04 12.62 20.69
C GLY A 127 -10.38 13.82 21.36
N VAL A 128 -9.28 14.35 20.81
CA VAL A 128 -8.65 15.58 21.32
C VAL A 128 -9.38 16.85 20.86
N MET A 129 -9.21 17.95 21.60
CA MET A 129 -9.85 19.24 21.24
C MET A 129 -9.29 19.85 19.96
N GLY A 130 -8.06 19.50 19.60
CA GLY A 130 -7.40 19.94 18.37
C GLY A 130 -5.89 19.77 18.47
N TYR A 131 -5.22 20.05 17.35
CA TYR A 131 -3.76 20.04 17.28
C TYR A 131 -3.25 21.38 16.81
N ALA A 132 -2.27 21.92 17.52
CA ALA A 132 -1.49 23.04 17.00
C ALA A 132 -0.59 22.55 15.85
N SER A 133 -0.39 23.38 14.83
CA SER A 133 0.55 23.09 13.74
C SER A 133 1.96 22.79 14.25
N SER A 134 2.40 23.52 15.28
CA SER A 134 3.69 23.30 15.94
C SER A 134 3.80 21.95 16.63
N PHE A 135 2.70 21.45 17.20
CA PHE A 135 2.66 20.11 17.80
C PHE A 135 2.84 19.04 16.71
N LEU A 136 2.05 19.10 15.63
CA LEU A 136 2.14 18.12 14.54
C LEU A 136 3.52 18.14 13.86
N GLU A 137 4.09 19.33 13.64
CA GLU A 137 5.44 19.45 13.09
C GLU A 137 6.50 18.87 14.03
N GLU A 138 6.36 19.08 15.33
CA GLU A 138 7.29 18.54 16.32
C GLU A 138 7.19 17.01 16.38
N VAL A 139 5.99 16.44 16.32
CA VAL A 139 5.80 14.99 16.29
C VAL A 139 6.34 14.41 14.98
N PHE A 140 5.73 14.76 13.84
CA PHE A 140 5.93 14.05 12.58
C PHE A 140 7.13 14.57 11.78
N GLY A 141 7.35 15.89 11.77
CA GLY A 141 8.59 16.46 11.23
C GLY A 141 9.80 16.14 12.13
N GLY A 142 9.57 15.95 13.43
CA GLY A 142 10.59 15.50 14.37
C GLY A 142 11.12 14.10 14.09
N LEU A 143 10.29 13.20 13.55
CA LEU A 143 10.74 11.85 13.17
C LEU A 143 11.86 11.91 12.12
N LEU A 144 11.74 12.80 11.13
CA LEU A 144 12.79 13.02 10.13
C LEU A 144 14.10 13.50 10.78
N ARG A 145 13.99 14.43 11.74
CA ARG A 145 15.15 14.93 12.52
C ARG A 145 15.78 13.85 13.40
N LYS A 146 15.02 12.81 13.76
CA LYS A 146 15.49 11.63 14.50
C LYS A 146 16.04 10.52 13.58
N GLY A 147 16.08 10.74 12.26
CA GLY A 147 16.71 9.85 11.29
C GLY A 147 15.77 8.89 10.54
N PHE A 148 14.45 9.00 10.73
CA PHE A 148 13.50 8.17 9.98
C PHE A 148 13.36 8.62 8.52
N ASN A 149 13.19 7.66 7.60
CA ASN A 149 13.00 7.93 6.18
C ASN A 149 11.54 8.32 5.86
N ASN A 150 11.34 9.31 4.99
CA ASN A 150 10.01 9.80 4.64
C ASN A 150 9.13 8.75 3.94
N ASN A 151 9.66 8.02 2.96
CA ASN A 151 8.92 6.99 2.22
C ASN A 151 8.55 5.82 3.13
N GLU A 152 9.47 5.46 4.03
CA GLU A 152 9.22 4.45 5.04
C GLU A 152 8.08 4.87 5.99
N LEU A 153 8.12 6.09 6.52
CA LEU A 153 7.06 6.60 7.39
C LEU A 153 5.70 6.63 6.69
N LEU A 154 5.64 7.05 5.42
CA LEU A 154 4.40 7.06 4.64
C LEU A 154 3.84 5.65 4.38
N ALA A 155 4.69 4.64 4.31
CA ALA A 155 4.28 3.25 4.14
C ALA A 155 3.84 2.59 5.46
N ARG A 156 4.40 3.02 6.60
CA ARG A 156 4.22 2.36 7.91
C ARG A 156 3.18 3.04 8.81
N LEU A 157 3.00 4.35 8.68
CA LEU A 157 2.05 5.12 9.48
C LEU A 157 0.67 5.11 8.85
N ASN A 158 -0.29 4.49 9.53
CA ASN A 158 -1.70 4.58 9.18
C ASN A 158 -2.37 5.65 10.06
N LEU A 159 -2.76 6.78 9.46
CA LEU A 159 -3.35 7.92 10.17
C LEU A 159 -4.88 7.83 10.14
N ILE A 160 -5.50 7.69 11.31
CA ILE A 160 -6.94 7.50 11.47
C ILE A 160 -7.53 8.77 12.07
N SER A 161 -8.36 9.47 11.29
CA SER A 161 -9.15 10.61 11.76
C SER A 161 -10.35 10.89 10.85
N GLU A 162 -11.45 11.33 11.44
CA GLU A 162 -12.56 11.93 10.69
C GLU A 162 -12.15 13.24 9.99
N LYS A 163 -11.15 13.95 10.54
CA LYS A 163 -10.69 15.27 10.09
C LYS A 163 -9.56 15.14 9.07
N LYS A 164 -9.92 14.96 7.80
CA LYS A 164 -8.96 14.78 6.68
C LYS A 164 -7.86 15.84 6.57
N PHE A 165 -8.13 17.08 6.98
CA PHE A 165 -7.13 18.16 6.94
C PHE A 165 -5.94 17.91 7.87
N ILE A 166 -6.15 17.23 9.01
CA ILE A 166 -5.08 16.87 9.95
C ILE A 166 -4.15 15.84 9.29
N ILE A 167 -4.72 14.81 8.65
CA ILE A 167 -3.97 13.79 7.92
C ILE A 167 -3.12 14.44 6.82
N ALA A 168 -3.71 15.33 6.01
CA ALA A 168 -3.00 16.04 4.96
C ALA A 168 -1.85 16.91 5.51
N GLN A 169 -2.08 17.58 6.65
CA GLN A 169 -1.06 18.40 7.30
C GLN A 169 0.10 17.55 7.83
N ILE A 170 -0.17 16.41 8.46
CA ILE A 170 0.84 15.46 8.92
C ILE A 170 1.67 14.95 7.74
N GLN A 171 1.01 14.52 6.66
CA GLN A 171 1.70 14.05 5.46
C GLN A 171 2.61 15.12 4.85
N LYS A 172 2.22 16.41 4.91
CA LYS A 172 3.08 17.51 4.49
C LYS A 172 4.36 17.60 5.34
N TYR A 173 4.26 17.44 6.65
CA TYR A 173 5.43 17.44 7.54
C TYR A 173 6.36 16.24 7.29
N ILE A 174 5.81 15.07 6.99
CA ILE A 174 6.61 13.86 6.66
C ILE A 174 7.33 13.99 5.32
N LYS A 175 6.70 14.62 4.32
CA LYS A 175 7.30 14.76 2.99
C LYS A 175 8.49 15.73 2.97
N GLY A 176 8.60 16.62 3.97
CA GLY A 176 9.48 17.78 3.92
C GLY A 176 8.91 18.79 2.92
N SER A 177 8.62 20.00 3.38
CA SER A 177 8.22 21.10 2.48
C SER A 177 9.43 21.68 1.77
#